data_AF-C4V637-F1
#
_entry.id   AF-C4V637-F1
#
_cell.length_a   1.000
_cell.length_b   1.000
_cell.length_c   1.000
_cell.angle_alpha   90.00
_cell.angle_beta   90.00
_cell.angle_gamma   90.00
#
_symmetry.space_group_name_H-M   'P 1'
#
loop_
_entity.id
_entity.type
_entity.pdbx_description
1 polymer ?
#
loop_
_entity_poly.entity_id
_entity_poly.type
_entity_poly.pdbx_seq_one_letter_code
_entity_poly.pdbx_strand_id
1 'polypeptide(L)'
;MNAWDIVKGFLKPFIPAKALRLKRSVGIVRSLYKKFDPADYVSTQEDMNRMALIRRTYKKIAVLQMSCRNIGGMGLMYQWLCEHRASDTLYLFYREHFDHSKKIPNAFLEEIICRDLVDMEENLPFWLRVLKMCFWKVESLDFGDAYRSGIDISRQFYAGKGAYRYDTDSRQTGHFSFTEQEIREGDIILEKLKIESGGYVCLFARDAAYYNQFYDDQFLDKAKWANELMVRYCDSDIESFQSAAAYLHSSGMRCVRMGEAVSSRGTLAHIVDYTNERRSAFGDVYVFSHAKFFLGDPSGIFVFPLLAKKPMAFTNVSSFFLQGTHRRKAR
;
A
#
# COMPACT_ATOMS: atom_id res chain seq x y z
N MET A 1 10.52 -44.48 18.72
CA MET A 1 10.20 -43.64 17.54
C MET A 1 8.70 -43.59 17.41
N ASN A 2 8.08 -42.47 17.80
CA ASN A 2 6.63 -42.37 17.92
C ASN A 2 5.99 -41.98 16.58
N ALA A 3 4.88 -42.63 16.25
CA ALA A 3 4.06 -42.42 15.06
C ALA A 3 3.51 -40.99 14.89
N TRP A 4 3.79 -40.09 15.83
CA TRP A 4 3.45 -38.67 15.81
C TRP A 4 4.40 -37.80 14.97
N ASP A 5 5.62 -38.25 14.69
CA ASP A 5 6.60 -37.47 13.92
C ASP A 5 6.43 -37.61 12.40
N ILE A 6 5.68 -38.61 11.93
CA ILE A 6 5.40 -38.84 10.51
C ILE A 6 4.27 -37.93 10.00
N VAL A 7 3.39 -37.44 10.88
CA VAL A 7 2.24 -36.60 10.49
C VAL A 7 2.62 -35.13 10.29
N LYS A 8 3.75 -34.67 10.83
CA LYS A 8 4.25 -33.29 10.62
C LYS A 8 4.78 -33.03 9.20
N GLY A 9 5.00 -34.08 8.40
CA GLY A 9 5.44 -33.97 7.00
C GLY A 9 4.33 -33.67 5.99
N PHE A 10 3.05 -33.88 6.34
CA PHE A 10 1.93 -33.92 5.37
C PHE A 10 0.88 -32.82 5.53
N LEU A 11 1.10 -31.83 6.39
CA LEU A 11 0.26 -30.63 6.48
C LEU A 11 1.11 -29.36 6.32
N LYS A 12 1.89 -29.27 5.23
CA LYS A 12 2.07 -27.95 4.63
C LYS A 12 0.68 -27.53 4.17
N PRO A 13 0.13 -26.38 4.63
CA PRO A 13 -1.12 -25.91 4.08
C PRO A 13 -0.90 -25.76 2.58
N PHE A 14 -1.63 -26.56 1.80
CA PHE A 14 -1.71 -26.44 0.35
C PHE A 14 -2.45 -25.12 0.06
N ILE A 15 -1.78 -24.00 0.32
CA ILE A 15 -2.21 -22.69 -0.14
C ILE A 15 -1.81 -22.69 -1.63
N PRO A 16 -2.76 -22.65 -2.57
CA PRO A 16 -2.41 -22.59 -3.98
C PRO A 16 -1.53 -21.36 -4.19
N ALA A 17 -0.33 -21.57 -4.73
CA ALA A 17 0.64 -20.54 -5.05
C ALA A 17 0.17 -19.63 -6.21
N LYS A 18 -0.98 -18.97 -6.06
CA LYS A 18 -1.30 -17.75 -6.80
C LYS A 18 -0.62 -16.57 -6.12
N ALA A 19 0.69 -16.65 -5.93
CA ALA A 19 1.47 -15.44 -5.70
C ALA A 19 1.24 -14.52 -6.90
N LEU A 20 1.20 -13.20 -6.67
CA LEU A 20 1.25 -12.23 -7.75
C LEU A 20 2.46 -12.55 -8.62
N ARG A 21 2.19 -12.96 -9.85
CA ARG A 21 3.22 -13.22 -10.85
C ARG A 21 3.00 -12.28 -12.00
N LEU A 22 4.08 -11.66 -12.45
CA LEU A 22 4.13 -11.00 -13.73
C LEU A 22 3.62 -11.97 -14.80
N LYS A 23 2.58 -11.55 -15.52
CA LYS A 23 1.99 -12.32 -16.59
C LYS A 23 2.48 -11.75 -17.91
N ARG A 24 3.08 -12.59 -18.73
CA ARG A 24 3.35 -12.22 -20.12
C ARG A 24 2.02 -12.01 -20.82
N SER A 25 1.80 -10.83 -21.38
CA SER A 25 0.57 -10.51 -22.09
C SER A 25 0.88 -9.57 -23.23
N VAL A 26 0.92 -10.08 -24.47
CA VAL A 26 0.92 -9.20 -25.65
C VAL A 26 -0.32 -8.30 -25.66
N GLY A 27 -1.41 -8.77 -25.00
CA GLY A 27 -2.63 -8.02 -24.81
C GLY A 27 -2.49 -6.74 -24.00
N ILE A 28 -1.51 -6.64 -23.07
CA ILE A 28 -1.36 -5.42 -22.27
C ILE A 28 -0.94 -4.23 -23.13
N VAL A 29 -0.01 -4.43 -24.07
CA VAL A 29 0.43 -3.37 -24.97
C VAL A 29 -0.76 -2.86 -25.78
N ARG A 30 -1.58 -3.77 -26.33
CA ARG A 30 -2.80 -3.39 -27.06
C ARG A 30 -3.80 -2.66 -26.15
N SER A 31 -3.97 -3.10 -24.90
CA SER A 31 -4.86 -2.48 -23.93
C SER A 31 -4.42 -1.05 -23.60
N LEU A 32 -3.13 -0.82 -23.40
CA LEU A 32 -2.57 0.49 -23.10
C LEU A 32 -2.69 1.44 -24.29
N TYR A 33 -2.42 0.97 -25.52
CA TYR A 33 -2.64 1.77 -26.73
C TYR A 33 -4.11 2.18 -26.90
N LYS A 34 -5.05 1.27 -26.60
CA LYS A 34 -6.49 1.61 -26.61
C LYS A 34 -6.86 2.61 -25.50
N LYS A 35 -6.25 2.49 -24.33
CA LYS A 35 -6.52 3.36 -23.18
C LYS A 35 -6.04 4.79 -23.41
N PHE A 36 -4.88 4.95 -24.06
CA PHE A 36 -4.16 6.22 -24.10
C PHE A 36 -4.06 6.88 -25.47
N ASP A 37 -4.44 6.18 -26.55
CA ASP A 37 -4.54 6.65 -27.95
C ASP A 37 -3.49 7.71 -28.37
N PRO A 38 -2.21 7.33 -28.53
CA PRO A 38 -1.15 8.27 -28.90
C PRO A 38 -1.18 8.56 -30.40
N ALA A 39 -2.10 9.40 -30.86
CA ALA A 39 -2.34 9.61 -32.29
C ALA A 39 -1.15 10.21 -33.06
N ASP A 40 -0.29 11.02 -32.44
CA ASP A 40 0.62 11.93 -33.19
C ASP A 40 2.11 11.90 -32.78
N TYR A 41 2.61 10.81 -32.19
CA TYR A 41 4.01 10.76 -31.75
C TYR A 41 5.02 10.33 -32.83
N VAL A 42 5.87 11.27 -33.24
CA VAL A 42 7.02 11.04 -34.13
C VAL A 42 8.30 10.93 -33.30
N SER A 43 9.00 9.80 -33.42
CA SER A 43 10.25 9.59 -32.68
C SER A 43 11.41 10.37 -33.29
N THR A 44 12.15 11.06 -32.44
CA THR A 44 13.42 11.69 -32.78
C THR A 44 14.54 10.66 -32.89
N GLN A 45 15.69 11.06 -33.44
CA GLN A 45 16.89 10.20 -33.46
C GLN A 45 17.37 9.85 -32.04
N GLU A 46 17.22 10.78 -31.09
CA GLU A 46 17.53 10.54 -29.68
C GLU A 46 16.62 9.46 -29.10
N ASP A 47 15.31 9.53 -29.38
CA ASP A 47 14.35 8.50 -28.93
C ASP A 47 14.72 7.13 -29.47
N MET A 48 15.12 7.04 -30.75
CA MET A 48 15.54 5.79 -31.37
C MET A 48 16.79 5.22 -30.69
N ASN A 49 17.75 6.07 -30.32
CA ASN A 49 18.94 5.65 -29.59
C ASN A 49 18.60 5.16 -28.16
N ARG A 50 17.74 5.89 -27.43
CA ARG A 50 17.27 5.51 -26.09
C ARG A 50 16.49 4.19 -26.13
N MET A 51 15.60 4.03 -27.10
CA MET A 51 14.85 2.79 -27.34
C MET A 51 15.80 1.60 -27.60
N ALA A 52 16.82 1.78 -28.44
CA ALA A 52 17.81 0.74 -28.70
C ALA A 52 18.62 0.37 -27.45
N LEU A 53 18.98 1.35 -26.63
CA LEU A 53 19.66 1.13 -25.35
C LEU A 53 18.77 0.31 -24.39
N ILE A 54 17.53 0.74 -24.15
CA ILE A 54 16.56 0.02 -23.31
C ILE A 54 16.42 -1.44 -23.77
N ARG A 55 16.30 -1.66 -25.09
CA ARG A 55 16.18 -3.01 -25.66
C ARG A 55 17.40 -3.88 -25.37
N ARG A 56 18.61 -3.32 -25.31
CA ARG A 56 19.85 -4.06 -25.03
C ARG A 56 20.06 -4.29 -23.53
N THR A 57 19.77 -3.28 -22.71
CA THR A 57 20.02 -3.30 -21.27
C THR A 57 19.10 -4.25 -20.52
N TYR A 58 17.79 -4.20 -20.80
CA TYR A 58 16.80 -4.93 -19.99
C TYR A 58 16.35 -6.21 -20.68
N LYS A 59 16.32 -7.32 -19.93
CA LYS A 59 15.77 -8.60 -20.40
C LYS A 59 14.24 -8.58 -20.42
N LYS A 60 13.63 -7.87 -19.47
CA LYS A 60 12.18 -7.75 -19.31
C LYS A 60 11.75 -6.30 -19.12
N ILE A 61 10.50 -6.02 -19.46
CA ILE A 61 9.82 -4.77 -19.11
C ILE A 61 8.57 -5.14 -18.32
N ALA A 62 8.52 -4.79 -17.05
CA ALA A 62 7.36 -4.99 -16.19
C ALA A 62 6.52 -3.71 -16.19
N VAL A 63 5.26 -3.82 -16.58
CA VAL A 63 4.29 -2.72 -16.50
C VAL A 63 3.36 -2.96 -15.31
N LEU A 64 3.42 -2.05 -14.34
CA LEU A 64 2.65 -2.09 -13.11
C LEU A 64 1.47 -1.13 -13.18
N GLN A 65 0.30 -1.61 -12.82
CA GLN A 65 -0.88 -0.77 -12.68
C GLN A 65 -0.98 -0.28 -11.23
N MET A 66 -0.66 0.99 -10.99
CA MET A 66 -0.77 1.60 -9.67
C MET A 66 -2.23 1.95 -9.37
N SER A 67 -2.83 1.25 -8.40
CA SER A 67 -4.20 1.52 -7.98
C SER A 67 -4.26 2.78 -7.10
N CYS A 68 -4.38 3.95 -7.73
CA CYS A 68 -4.62 5.25 -7.08
C CYS A 68 -6.06 5.40 -6.55
N ARG A 69 -6.73 4.28 -6.26
CA ARG A 69 -8.06 4.24 -5.64
C ARG A 69 -7.98 4.27 -4.12
N ASN A 70 -6.94 3.70 -3.54
CA ASN A 70 -6.71 3.73 -2.09
C ASN A 70 -5.23 3.52 -1.77
N ILE A 71 -4.80 4.02 -0.60
CA ILE A 71 -3.43 3.86 -0.10
C ILE A 71 -3.00 2.39 0.01
N GLY A 72 -3.94 1.49 0.32
CA GLY A 72 -3.66 0.06 0.47
C GLY A 72 -3.13 -0.58 -0.82
N GLY A 73 -3.77 -0.30 -1.96
CA GLY A 73 -3.36 -0.78 -3.27
C GLY A 73 -2.01 -0.21 -3.70
N MET A 74 -1.78 1.09 -3.48
CA MET A 74 -0.49 1.73 -3.78
C MET A 74 0.64 1.10 -2.95
N GLY A 75 0.46 0.99 -1.63
CA GLY A 75 1.50 0.51 -0.73
C GLY A 75 1.82 -0.98 -0.91
N LEU A 76 0.81 -1.83 -1.11
CA LEU A 76 1.04 -3.26 -1.38
C LEU A 76 1.75 -3.50 -2.72
N MET A 77 1.43 -2.70 -3.75
CA MET A 77 2.18 -2.73 -5.01
C MET A 77 3.64 -2.39 -4.79
N TYR A 78 3.90 -1.29 -4.08
CA TYR A 78 5.25 -0.82 -3.83
C TYR A 78 6.06 -1.82 -2.99
N GLN A 79 5.47 -2.38 -1.93
CA GLN A 79 6.13 -3.44 -1.15
C GLN A 79 6.51 -4.64 -2.03
N TRP A 80 5.57 -5.13 -2.84
CA TRP A 80 5.82 -6.27 -3.73
C TRP A 80 6.99 -5.97 -4.67
N LEU A 81 7.04 -4.77 -5.25
CA LEU A 81 8.15 -4.33 -6.07
C LEU A 81 9.47 -4.38 -5.29
N CYS A 82 9.53 -3.77 -4.09
CA CYS A 82 10.76 -3.73 -3.31
C CYS A 82 11.32 -5.12 -3.00
N GLU A 83 10.46 -6.12 -2.84
CA GLU A 83 10.83 -7.50 -2.52
C GLU A 83 11.16 -8.35 -3.75
N HIS A 84 10.58 -8.04 -4.92
CA HIS A 84 10.65 -8.87 -6.12
C HIS A 84 11.35 -8.21 -7.31
N ARG A 85 11.92 -7.01 -7.13
CA ARG A 85 12.65 -6.32 -8.20
C ARG A 85 13.88 -7.10 -8.65
N ALA A 86 14.07 -7.18 -9.96
CA ALA A 86 15.24 -7.77 -10.59
C ALA A 86 16.04 -6.69 -11.32
N SER A 87 17.36 -6.73 -11.21
CA SER A 87 18.26 -5.73 -11.81
C SER A 87 18.26 -5.71 -13.34
N ASP A 88 17.76 -6.77 -13.98
CA ASP A 88 17.67 -6.89 -15.45
C ASP A 88 16.27 -6.60 -16.00
N THR A 89 15.37 -6.07 -15.17
CA THR A 89 13.99 -5.73 -15.52
C THR A 89 13.77 -4.22 -15.40
N LEU A 90 13.21 -3.61 -16.45
CA LEU A 90 12.74 -2.23 -16.41
C LEU A 90 11.32 -2.20 -15.85
N TYR A 91 11.08 -1.43 -14.80
CA TYR A 91 9.76 -1.28 -14.18
C TYR A 91 9.14 0.05 -14.56
N LEU A 92 8.01 -0.01 -15.25
CA LEU A 92 7.17 1.12 -15.61
C LEU A 92 5.88 1.05 -14.81
N PHE A 93 5.28 2.19 -14.46
CA PHE A 93 3.93 2.21 -13.91
C PHE A 93 3.04 3.26 -14.56
N TYR A 94 1.72 3.04 -14.47
CA TYR A 94 0.69 4.01 -14.77
C TYR A 94 -0.38 4.03 -13.68
N ARG A 95 -1.14 5.11 -13.59
CA ARG A 95 -2.19 5.31 -12.60
C ARG A 95 -3.51 4.71 -13.05
N GLU A 96 -4.17 4.05 -12.10
CA GLU A 96 -5.58 3.70 -12.18
C GLU A 96 -6.34 4.43 -11.08
N HIS A 97 -7.19 5.36 -11.49
CA HIS A 97 -8.03 6.15 -10.63
C HIS A 97 -9.44 5.55 -10.49
N PHE A 98 -10.30 6.19 -9.70
CA PHE A 98 -11.73 5.98 -9.81
C PHE A 98 -12.25 6.68 -11.06
N ASP A 99 -13.31 6.13 -11.66
CA ASP A 99 -13.91 6.71 -12.88
C ASP A 99 -14.36 8.17 -12.67
N HIS A 100 -14.75 8.52 -11.44
CA HIS A 100 -15.26 9.83 -11.05
C HIS A 100 -14.23 10.70 -10.30
N SER A 101 -13.01 10.23 -10.03
CA SER A 101 -12.03 11.01 -9.26
C SER A 101 -10.60 10.64 -9.59
N LYS A 102 -9.78 11.64 -9.90
CA LYS A 102 -8.32 11.53 -10.06
C LYS A 102 -7.53 11.82 -8.77
N LYS A 103 -8.19 11.88 -7.61
CA LYS A 103 -7.51 12.14 -6.32
C LYS A 103 -6.48 11.04 -6.06
N ILE A 104 -5.27 11.45 -5.68
CA ILE A 104 -4.23 10.55 -5.19
C ILE A 104 -4.44 10.37 -3.68
N PRO A 105 -4.58 9.13 -3.17
CA PRO A 105 -4.86 8.87 -1.76
C PRO A 105 -3.79 9.40 -0.79
N ASN A 106 -2.51 9.35 -1.16
CA ASN A 106 -1.42 9.98 -0.42
C ASN A 106 -0.30 10.36 -1.41
N ALA A 107 -0.09 11.67 -1.58
CA ALA A 107 0.87 12.20 -2.57
C ALA A 107 2.33 11.89 -2.22
N PHE A 108 2.66 11.75 -0.94
CA PHE A 108 4.04 11.45 -0.53
C PHE A 108 4.40 9.97 -0.79
N LEU A 109 3.45 9.06 -0.62
CA LEU A 109 3.62 7.67 -1.02
C LEU A 109 3.83 7.54 -2.53
N GLU A 110 3.10 8.33 -3.33
CA GLU A 110 3.35 8.41 -4.76
C GLU A 110 4.75 8.93 -5.06
N GLU A 111 5.20 9.99 -4.38
CA GLU A 111 6.56 10.51 -4.53
C GLU A 111 7.62 9.44 -4.25
N ILE A 112 7.46 8.66 -3.18
CA ILE A 112 8.33 7.51 -2.88
C ILE A 112 8.35 6.50 -4.04
N ILE A 113 7.17 6.18 -4.60
CA ILE A 113 7.07 5.25 -5.72
C ILE A 113 7.78 5.80 -6.96
N CYS A 114 7.63 7.09 -7.26
CA CYS A 114 8.28 7.76 -8.38
C CYS A 114 9.82 7.85 -8.25
N ARG A 115 10.37 7.75 -7.03
CA ARG A 115 11.84 7.67 -6.83
C ARG A 115 12.43 6.35 -7.32
N ASP A 116 11.66 5.27 -7.22
CA ASP A 116 12.11 3.91 -7.53
C ASP A 116 11.62 3.39 -8.88
N LEU A 117 10.56 3.97 -9.44
CA LEU A 117 9.92 3.54 -10.67
C LEU A 117 9.89 4.63 -11.74
N VAL A 118 9.82 4.19 -12.99
CA VAL A 118 9.61 5.09 -14.13
C VAL A 118 8.11 5.32 -14.30
N ASP A 119 7.70 6.57 -14.12
CA ASP A 119 6.35 7.02 -14.46
C ASP A 119 6.20 7.04 -15.98
N MET A 120 5.37 6.13 -16.50
CA MET A 120 5.17 6.08 -17.94
C MET A 120 4.33 7.25 -18.44
N GLU A 121 3.56 7.91 -17.58
CA GLU A 121 2.66 9.00 -17.97
C GLU A 121 3.42 10.31 -18.23
N GLU A 122 4.63 10.49 -17.67
CA GLU A 122 5.51 11.65 -17.95
C GLU A 122 5.91 11.76 -19.42
N ASN A 123 6.07 10.62 -20.11
CA ASN A 123 6.32 10.58 -21.55
C ASN A 123 5.63 9.36 -22.18
N LEU A 124 4.30 9.40 -22.07
CA LEU A 124 3.42 8.31 -22.46
C LEU A 124 3.62 7.82 -23.90
N PRO A 125 3.76 8.70 -24.92
CA PRO A 125 3.92 8.22 -26.29
C PRO A 125 5.26 7.51 -26.52
N PHE A 126 6.35 7.98 -25.90
CA PHE A 126 7.64 7.30 -25.94
C PHE A 126 7.55 5.90 -25.34
N TRP A 127 6.99 5.78 -24.13
CA TRP A 127 6.88 4.51 -23.44
C TRP A 127 5.97 3.52 -24.15
N LEU A 128 4.84 3.97 -24.71
CA LEU A 128 4.00 3.12 -25.55
C LEU A 128 4.79 2.58 -26.75
N ARG A 129 5.63 3.40 -27.38
CA ARG A 129 6.48 2.96 -28.49
C ARG A 129 7.56 1.97 -28.06
N VAL A 130 8.20 2.17 -26.91
CA VAL A 130 9.10 1.19 -26.29
C VAL A 130 8.38 -0.15 -26.08
N LEU A 131 7.18 -0.12 -25.50
CA LEU A 131 6.37 -1.31 -25.23
C LEU A 131 5.98 -2.04 -26.52
N LYS A 132 5.63 -1.30 -27.58
CA LYS A 132 5.33 -1.88 -28.90
C LYS A 132 6.57 -2.52 -29.52
N MET A 133 7.72 -1.84 -29.49
CA MET A 133 8.97 -2.35 -30.06
C MET A 133 9.51 -3.56 -29.28
N CYS A 134 9.32 -3.60 -27.97
CA CYS A 134 9.81 -4.64 -27.08
C CYS A 134 8.70 -5.59 -26.60
N PHE A 135 7.58 -5.72 -27.32
CA PHE A 135 6.36 -6.40 -26.82
C PHE A 135 6.60 -7.83 -26.33
N TRP A 136 7.59 -8.55 -26.90
CA TRP A 136 7.92 -9.91 -26.48
C TRP A 136 8.59 -9.98 -25.11
N LYS A 137 9.14 -8.87 -24.60
CA LYS A 137 9.74 -8.70 -23.27
C LYS A 137 8.76 -8.17 -22.22
N VAL A 138 7.56 -7.76 -22.63
CA VAL A 138 6.59 -7.08 -21.76
C VAL A 138 5.84 -8.10 -20.91
N GLU A 139 5.87 -7.90 -19.61
CA GLU A 139 5.05 -8.58 -18.62
C GLU A 139 4.24 -7.52 -17.86
N SER A 140 3.03 -7.86 -17.44
CA SER A 140 2.19 -6.95 -16.66
C SER A 140 1.82 -7.56 -15.32
N LEU A 141 1.69 -6.69 -14.32
CA LEU A 141 1.10 -7.05 -13.04
C LEU A 141 -0.10 -6.13 -12.78
N ASP A 142 -1.28 -6.75 -12.74
CA ASP A 142 -2.52 -6.07 -12.44
C ASP A 142 -2.78 -6.15 -10.93
N PHE A 143 -2.72 -4.98 -10.26
CA PHE A 143 -3.04 -4.87 -8.84
C PHE A 143 -4.53 -4.64 -8.55
N GLY A 144 -5.35 -4.32 -9.56
CA GLY A 144 -6.79 -4.13 -9.42
C GLY A 144 -7.51 -5.43 -9.04
N ASP A 145 -7.15 -6.55 -9.70
CA ASP A 145 -7.54 -7.91 -9.27
C ASP A 145 -6.83 -8.33 -7.97
N ALA A 146 -5.66 -7.73 -7.71
CA ALA A 146 -4.81 -8.08 -6.58
C ALA A 146 -5.16 -7.39 -5.27
N TYR A 147 -6.03 -6.38 -5.20
CA TYR A 147 -6.48 -5.84 -3.91
C TYR A 147 -7.44 -6.81 -3.21
N ARG A 148 -8.34 -7.46 -3.98
CA ARG A 148 -9.13 -8.61 -3.50
C ARG A 148 -8.25 -9.82 -3.19
N SER A 149 -7.22 -10.05 -4.01
CA SER A 149 -6.18 -11.04 -3.73
C SER A 149 -5.16 -10.54 -2.68
N GLY A 150 -5.30 -9.29 -2.22
CA GLY A 150 -4.37 -8.50 -1.40
C GLY A 150 -4.40 -8.95 0.04
N ILE A 151 -5.57 -9.45 0.45
CA ILE A 151 -5.79 -10.18 1.68
C ILE A 151 -5.08 -11.55 1.63
N ASP A 152 -5.06 -12.23 0.48
CA ASP A 152 -4.33 -13.50 0.34
C ASP A 152 -2.80 -13.31 0.24
N ILE A 153 -2.38 -12.21 -0.40
CA ILE A 153 -1.01 -11.68 -0.42
C ILE A 153 -0.58 -11.37 1.01
N SER A 154 -1.32 -10.52 1.72
CA SER A 154 -1.00 -10.14 3.09
C SER A 154 -0.90 -11.36 4.00
N ARG A 155 -1.76 -12.38 3.84
CA ARG A 155 -1.63 -13.68 4.54
C ARG A 155 -0.35 -14.44 4.25
N GLN A 156 0.13 -14.47 3.01
CA GLN A 156 1.43 -15.07 2.66
C GLN A 156 2.58 -14.28 3.29
N PHE A 157 2.48 -12.95 3.36
CA PHE A 157 3.46 -12.08 4.01
C PHE A 157 3.44 -12.16 5.54
N TYR A 158 2.25 -12.22 6.16
CA TYR A 158 2.07 -12.32 7.61
C TYR A 158 2.43 -13.72 8.18
N ALA A 159 2.45 -14.76 7.34
CA ALA A 159 2.84 -16.11 7.74
C ALA A 159 4.36 -16.35 7.73
N GLY A 160 5.14 -15.43 7.14
CA GLY A 160 6.61 -15.50 7.12
C GLY A 160 7.20 -15.12 8.48
N LYS A 161 7.65 -16.11 9.26
CA LYS A 161 8.46 -15.88 10.47
C LYS A 161 9.76 -15.16 10.07
N GLY A 162 9.88 -13.84 10.28
CA GLY A 162 11.20 -13.19 10.35
C GLY A 162 11.42 -11.78 9.80
N ALA A 163 10.40 -10.98 9.44
CA ALA A 163 10.63 -9.74 8.67
C ALA A 163 10.54 -8.40 9.43
N TYR A 164 10.17 -8.37 10.72
CA TYR A 164 10.10 -7.12 11.49
C TYR A 164 11.45 -6.85 12.18
N ARG A 165 12.17 -5.83 11.73
CA ARG A 165 13.40 -5.34 12.37
C ARG A 165 13.16 -3.92 12.86
N TYR A 166 13.58 -3.62 14.09
CA TYR A 166 13.80 -2.25 14.50
C TYR A 166 15.04 -1.76 13.75
N ASP A 167 14.85 -0.90 12.77
CA ASP A 167 15.99 -0.19 12.18
C ASP A 167 16.50 0.83 13.20
N THR A 168 17.81 0.80 13.45
CA THR A 168 18.50 1.76 14.34
C THR A 168 19.02 2.96 13.56
N ASP A 169 19.00 2.93 12.22
CA ASP A 169 19.32 4.06 11.36
C ASP A 169 18.03 4.82 11.01
N SER A 170 17.97 6.12 11.32
CA SER A 170 16.82 6.98 11.01
C SER A 170 16.66 7.27 9.51
N ARG A 171 17.68 6.99 8.69
CA ARG A 171 17.65 7.29 7.24
C ARG A 171 16.99 6.21 6.41
N GLN A 172 17.16 4.94 6.78
CA GLN A 172 16.57 3.80 6.08
C GLN A 172 15.37 3.29 6.88
N THR A 173 14.18 3.38 6.28
CA THR A 173 12.95 2.90 6.90
C THR A 173 12.38 1.75 6.10
N GLY A 174 12.87 0.54 6.37
CA GLY A 174 12.32 -0.67 5.76
C GLY A 174 12.51 -0.74 4.24
N HIS A 175 11.51 -0.28 3.49
CA HIS A 175 11.46 -0.28 2.03
C HIS A 175 11.76 1.07 1.36
N PHE A 176 11.84 2.17 2.11
CA PHE A 176 12.11 3.50 1.58
C PHE A 176 13.09 4.28 2.47
N SER A 177 13.54 5.44 2.00
CA SER A 177 14.45 6.32 2.74
C SER A 177 14.02 7.78 2.63
N PHE A 178 14.35 8.55 3.67
CA PHE A 178 14.15 9.99 3.69
C PHE A 178 15.43 10.74 3.29
N THR A 179 15.26 11.86 2.60
CA THR A 179 16.30 12.87 2.40
C THR A 179 16.56 13.61 3.71
N GLU A 180 17.71 14.30 3.81
CA GLU A 180 18.01 15.10 5.00
C GLU A 180 17.00 16.22 5.25
N GLN A 181 16.42 16.77 4.18
CA GLN A 181 15.39 17.79 4.30
C GLN A 181 14.10 17.21 4.88
N GLU A 182 13.68 16.04 4.40
CA GLU A 182 12.51 15.33 4.92
C GLU A 182 12.69 14.93 6.39
N ILE A 183 13.88 14.48 6.79
CA ILE A 183 14.17 14.19 8.21
C ILE A 183 13.97 15.44 9.06
N ARG A 184 14.53 16.59 8.66
CA ARG A 184 14.34 17.86 9.38
C ARG A 184 12.86 18.26 9.46
N GLU A 185 12.13 18.14 8.37
CA GLU A 185 10.69 18.47 8.33
C GLU A 185 9.86 17.52 9.20
N GLY A 186 10.21 16.24 9.20
CA GLY A 186 9.56 15.22 10.01
C GLY A 186 9.84 15.38 11.50
N ASP A 187 11.07 15.71 11.88
CA ASP A 187 11.44 15.97 13.28
C ASP A 187 10.67 17.17 13.84
N ILE A 188 10.43 18.20 13.02
CA ILE A 188 9.55 19.33 13.39
C ILE A 188 8.11 18.86 13.65
N ILE A 189 7.61 17.85 12.91
CA ILE A 189 6.29 17.27 13.18
C ILE A 189 6.29 16.58 14.54
N LEU A 190 7.30 15.74 14.82
CA LEU A 190 7.40 15.03 16.10
C LEU A 190 7.54 15.99 17.30
N GLU A 191 8.34 17.04 17.16
CA GLU A 191 8.51 18.10 18.17
C GLU A 191 7.17 18.81 18.46
N LYS A 192 6.43 19.19 17.43
CA LYS A 192 5.10 19.83 17.58
C LYS A 192 4.09 18.91 18.27
N LEU A 193 4.15 17.61 17.99
CA LEU A 193 3.34 16.59 18.66
C LEU A 193 3.87 16.24 20.07
N LYS A 194 5.04 16.75 20.43
CA LYS A 194 5.76 16.47 21.68
C LYS A 194 6.03 14.98 21.87
N ILE A 195 6.33 14.26 20.79
CA ILE A 195 6.64 12.83 20.82
C ILE A 195 8.08 12.59 20.36
N GLU A 196 8.68 11.50 20.82
CA GLU A 196 10.03 11.09 20.42
C GLU A 196 9.97 9.84 19.56
N SER A 197 10.88 9.71 18.58
CA SER A 197 10.99 8.52 17.74
C SER A 197 11.11 7.25 18.59
N GLY A 198 10.29 6.24 18.29
CA GLY A 198 10.22 4.98 19.04
C GLY A 198 9.54 5.08 20.41
N GLY A 199 9.15 6.27 20.87
CA GLY A 199 8.50 6.54 22.16
C GLY A 199 6.97 6.56 22.14
N TYR A 200 6.36 6.23 21.00
CA TYR A 200 4.90 6.28 20.83
C TYR A 200 4.35 5.14 19.98
N VAL A 201 3.04 4.93 20.11
CA VAL A 201 2.24 3.97 19.35
C VAL A 201 1.28 4.75 18.46
N CYS A 202 1.21 4.38 17.18
CA CYS A 202 0.19 4.92 16.30
C CYS A 202 -1.11 4.13 16.47
N LEU A 203 -2.19 4.84 16.82
CA LEU A 203 -3.54 4.32 16.94
C LEU A 203 -4.36 4.65 15.68
N PHE A 204 -5.14 3.68 15.20
CA PHE A 204 -6.05 3.91 14.09
C PHE A 204 -7.42 3.29 14.33
N ALA A 205 -8.43 4.14 14.30
CA ALA A 205 -9.84 3.76 14.26
C ALA A 205 -10.39 4.20 12.90
N ARG A 206 -10.94 3.26 12.12
CA ARG A 206 -11.51 3.55 10.81
C ARG A 206 -12.83 4.29 10.97
N ASP A 207 -12.99 5.37 10.21
CA ASP A 207 -14.16 6.25 10.28
C ASP A 207 -14.86 6.35 8.92
N ALA A 208 -16.19 6.24 8.92
CA ALA A 208 -17.03 6.37 7.74
C ALA A 208 -16.88 7.72 7.04
N ALA A 209 -16.55 8.79 7.79
CA ALA A 209 -16.37 10.14 7.26
C ALA A 209 -15.31 10.18 6.15
N TYR A 210 -14.30 9.32 6.19
CA TYR A 210 -13.31 9.21 5.12
C TYR A 210 -13.94 8.77 3.81
N TYR A 211 -14.78 7.74 3.81
CA TYR A 211 -15.38 7.23 2.58
C TYR A 211 -16.51 8.13 2.10
N ASN A 212 -17.28 8.72 3.02
CA ASN A 212 -18.37 9.65 2.71
C ASN A 212 -17.94 10.83 1.82
N GLN A 213 -16.67 11.25 1.87
CA GLN A 213 -16.16 12.34 1.01
C GLN A 213 -16.08 11.98 -0.49
N PHE A 214 -16.14 10.68 -0.83
CA PHE A 214 -16.02 10.19 -2.21
C PHE A 214 -17.37 9.83 -2.84
N TYR A 215 -18.47 9.88 -2.08
CA TYR A 215 -19.80 9.56 -2.60
C TYR A 215 -20.48 10.81 -3.17
N ASP A 216 -20.93 10.72 -4.42
CA ASP A 216 -21.95 11.59 -5.00
C ASP A 216 -23.27 10.81 -5.18
N ASP A 217 -24.32 11.52 -5.62
CA ASP A 217 -25.66 10.96 -5.84
C ASP A 217 -25.70 9.88 -6.95
N GLN A 218 -24.61 9.64 -7.69
CA GLN A 218 -24.53 8.64 -8.76
C GLN A 218 -24.09 7.25 -8.28
N PHE A 219 -23.89 7.06 -6.97
CA PHE A 219 -23.53 5.75 -6.43
C PHE A 219 -24.69 4.74 -6.60
N LEU A 220 -24.50 3.80 -7.53
CA LEU A 220 -25.40 2.66 -7.76
C LEU A 220 -25.77 1.99 -6.42
N ASP A 221 -27.07 1.68 -6.22
CA ASP A 221 -27.62 1.10 -4.99
C ASP A 221 -26.82 -0.08 -4.42
N LYS A 222 -26.22 -0.91 -5.29
CA LYS A 222 -25.38 -2.05 -4.88
C LYS A 222 -24.07 -1.64 -4.21
N ALA A 223 -23.43 -0.56 -4.67
CA ALA A 223 -22.19 -0.04 -4.09
C ALA A 223 -22.45 0.66 -2.75
N LYS A 224 -23.61 1.33 -2.62
CA LYS A 224 -24.07 1.92 -1.37
C LYS A 224 -24.31 0.86 -0.29
N TRP A 225 -25.04 -0.21 -0.60
CA TRP A 225 -25.29 -1.31 0.36
C TRP A 225 -24.02 -2.02 0.82
N ALA A 226 -23.10 -2.31 -0.10
CA ALA A 226 -21.81 -2.91 0.25
C ALA A 226 -20.98 -1.99 1.16
N ASN A 227 -21.06 -0.67 0.96
CA ASN A 227 -20.39 0.29 1.83
C ASN A 227 -21.07 0.40 3.21
N GLU A 228 -22.40 0.46 3.28
CA GLU A 228 -23.12 0.49 4.56
C GLU A 228 -22.81 -0.75 5.42
N LEU A 229 -22.66 -1.92 4.79
CA LEU A 229 -22.16 -3.11 5.46
C LEU A 229 -20.71 -2.93 5.92
N MET A 230 -19.81 -2.47 5.05
CA MET A 230 -18.41 -2.22 5.41
C MET A 230 -18.29 -1.28 6.62
N VAL A 231 -19.04 -0.18 6.63
CA VAL A 231 -19.12 0.77 7.74
C VAL A 231 -19.54 0.06 9.02
N ARG A 232 -20.63 -0.72 8.99
CA ARG A 232 -21.12 -1.44 10.18
C ARG A 232 -20.15 -2.49 10.73
N TYR A 233 -19.31 -3.09 9.89
CA TYR A 233 -18.42 -4.20 10.29
C TYR A 233 -16.96 -3.81 10.51
N CYS A 234 -16.49 -2.71 9.93
CA CYS A 234 -15.06 -2.36 9.92
C CYS A 234 -14.74 -1.05 10.65
N ASP A 235 -15.72 -0.16 10.80
CA ASP A 235 -15.48 1.12 11.45
C ASP A 235 -15.48 0.93 12.97
N SER A 236 -14.68 1.74 13.65
CA SER A 236 -14.56 1.71 15.11
C SER A 236 -14.48 3.12 15.68
N ASP A 237 -14.76 3.23 16.98
CA ASP A 237 -14.61 4.47 17.70
C ASP A 237 -13.19 4.58 18.26
N ILE A 238 -12.54 5.73 18.02
CA ILE A 238 -11.22 6.00 18.61
C ILE A 238 -11.26 6.00 20.14
N GLU A 239 -12.41 6.33 20.75
CA GLU A 239 -12.57 6.27 22.21
C GLU A 239 -12.46 4.85 22.76
N SER A 240 -12.72 3.82 21.94
CA SER A 240 -12.52 2.41 22.33
C SER A 240 -11.05 2.09 22.67
N PHE A 241 -10.10 2.90 22.17
CA PHE A 241 -8.68 2.75 22.48
C PHE A 241 -8.25 3.47 23.76
N GLN A 242 -9.13 4.20 24.47
CA GLN A 242 -8.77 4.96 25.68
C GLN A 242 -8.12 4.11 26.78
N SER A 243 -8.66 2.91 27.02
CA SER A 243 -8.07 2.01 28.03
C SER A 243 -6.66 1.54 27.64
N ALA A 244 -6.44 1.24 26.34
CA ALA A 244 -5.13 0.89 25.83
C ALA A 244 -4.17 2.09 25.90
N ALA A 245 -4.64 3.29 25.56
CA ALA A 245 -3.85 4.51 25.65
C ALA A 245 -3.45 4.85 27.08
N ALA A 246 -4.35 4.70 28.05
CA ALA A 246 -4.04 4.90 29.47
C ALA A 246 -2.97 3.91 29.96
N TYR A 247 -3.04 2.64 29.56
CA TYR A 247 -2.03 1.63 29.89
C TYR A 247 -0.66 1.91 29.24
N LEU A 248 -0.65 2.29 27.96
CA LEU A 248 0.59 2.65 27.27
C LEU A 248 1.22 3.90 27.89
N HIS A 249 0.39 4.87 28.28
CA HIS A 249 0.81 6.07 28.98
C HIS A 249 1.43 5.78 30.34
N SER A 250 0.83 4.91 31.16
CA SER A 250 1.42 4.50 32.44
C SER A 250 2.74 3.72 32.28
N SER A 251 2.97 3.16 31.09
CA SER A 251 4.23 2.50 30.71
C SER A 251 5.25 3.45 30.07
N GLY A 252 4.99 4.76 30.07
CA GLY A 252 5.88 5.79 29.52
C GLY A 252 5.81 5.97 28.00
N MET A 253 4.83 5.37 27.32
CA MET A 253 4.63 5.53 25.87
C MET A 253 3.47 6.47 25.58
N ARG A 254 3.61 7.30 24.54
CA ARG A 254 2.50 8.12 24.04
C ARG A 254 1.68 7.39 22.99
N CYS A 255 0.43 7.79 22.81
CA CYS A 255 -0.40 7.34 21.70
C CYS A 255 -0.64 8.49 20.74
N VAL A 256 -0.63 8.21 19.44
CA VAL A 256 -0.89 9.19 18.39
C VAL A 256 -2.02 8.66 17.51
N ARG A 257 -3.13 9.39 17.43
CA ARG A 257 -4.23 9.06 16.52
C ARG A 257 -3.83 9.39 15.09
N MET A 258 -3.99 8.42 14.20
CA MET A 258 -3.71 8.52 12.77
C MET A 258 -5.00 8.42 11.94
N GLY A 259 -4.94 8.80 10.66
CA GLY A 259 -6.07 8.74 9.72
C GLY A 259 -6.30 10.05 8.96
N GLU A 260 -7.30 10.05 8.07
CA GLU A 260 -7.77 11.23 7.33
C GLU A 260 -9.29 11.31 7.44
N ALA A 261 -9.83 12.53 7.56
CA ALA A 261 -11.27 12.82 7.55
C ALA A 261 -12.06 11.98 8.57
N VAL A 262 -11.89 12.33 9.85
CA VAL A 262 -12.57 11.69 10.98
C VAL A 262 -13.72 12.52 11.52
N SER A 263 -14.73 11.85 12.06
CA SER A 263 -15.92 12.48 12.64
C SER A 263 -15.64 13.07 14.03
N SER A 264 -14.93 12.33 14.89
CA SER A 264 -14.59 12.78 16.25
C SER A 264 -13.50 13.86 16.24
N ARG A 265 -13.77 15.00 16.87
CA ARG A 265 -12.88 16.16 17.04
C ARG A 265 -12.64 16.54 18.51
N GLY A 266 -13.11 15.72 19.44
CA GLY A 266 -12.96 15.98 20.87
C GLY A 266 -11.53 15.74 21.36
N THR A 267 -11.19 16.31 22.51
CA THR A 267 -9.93 16.01 23.19
C THR A 267 -9.94 14.56 23.66
N LEU A 268 -8.91 13.81 23.27
CA LEU A 268 -8.73 12.42 23.68
C LEU A 268 -7.69 12.37 24.82
N ALA A 269 -8.09 11.84 25.97
CA ALA A 269 -7.13 11.61 27.06
C ALA A 269 -6.03 10.65 26.57
N HIS A 270 -4.78 10.92 26.97
CA HIS A 270 -3.61 10.09 26.66
C HIS A 270 -3.29 9.84 25.17
N ILE A 271 -4.00 10.50 24.24
CA ILE A 271 -3.83 10.34 22.79
C ILE A 271 -3.60 11.72 22.17
N VAL A 272 -2.50 11.87 21.44
CA VAL A 272 -2.20 13.06 20.63
C VAL A 272 -2.99 12.96 19.32
N ASP A 273 -3.81 13.97 19.01
CA ASP A 273 -4.65 13.98 17.80
C ASP A 273 -3.92 14.59 16.59
N TYR A 274 -2.99 13.82 16.02
CA TYR A 274 -2.29 14.20 14.80
C TYR A 274 -3.25 14.43 13.62
N THR A 275 -4.27 13.56 13.50
CA THR A 275 -5.27 13.60 12.42
C THR A 275 -5.98 14.94 12.30
N ASN A 276 -6.48 15.50 13.40
CA ASN A 276 -7.24 16.76 13.37
C ASN A 276 -6.35 18.01 13.40
N GLU A 277 -5.10 17.92 13.87
CA GLU A 277 -4.27 19.11 14.11
C GLU A 277 -3.20 19.36 13.04
N ARG A 278 -2.48 18.32 12.62
CA ARG A 278 -1.19 18.47 11.91
C ARG A 278 -1.05 17.54 10.70
N ARG A 279 -2.13 16.88 10.31
CA ARG A 279 -2.09 15.85 9.28
C ARG A 279 -1.60 16.38 7.94
N SER A 280 -0.69 15.62 7.31
CA SER A 280 -0.18 15.85 5.97
C SER A 280 0.19 14.52 5.33
N ALA A 281 0.23 14.45 3.99
CA ALA A 281 0.58 13.22 3.29
C ALA A 281 1.98 12.70 3.68
N PHE A 282 2.94 13.62 3.81
CA PHE A 282 4.29 13.33 4.31
C PHE A 282 4.27 12.86 5.77
N GLY A 283 3.56 13.59 6.64
CA GLY A 283 3.53 13.28 8.06
C GLY A 283 2.84 11.95 8.37
N ASP A 284 1.86 11.51 7.56
CA ASP A 284 1.29 10.16 7.68
C ASP A 284 2.43 9.12 7.62
N VAL A 285 3.29 9.22 6.59
CA VAL A 285 4.41 8.30 6.40
C VAL A 285 5.47 8.48 7.49
N TYR A 286 5.87 9.72 7.78
CA TYR A 286 6.93 10.01 8.75
C TYR A 286 6.56 9.56 10.17
N VAL A 287 5.37 9.92 10.65
CA VAL A 287 4.91 9.56 12.00
C VAL A 287 4.73 8.05 12.13
N PHE A 288 4.22 7.33 11.11
CA PHE A 288 4.20 5.86 11.19
C PHE A 288 5.59 5.24 11.19
N SER A 289 6.49 5.74 10.34
CA SER A 289 7.85 5.21 10.18
C SER A 289 8.73 5.36 11.43
N HIS A 290 8.38 6.25 12.34
CA HIS A 290 9.09 6.47 13.60
C HIS A 290 8.34 5.93 14.83
N ALA A 291 7.17 5.32 14.65
CA ALA A 291 6.42 4.71 15.74
C ALA A 291 7.10 3.43 16.27
N LYS A 292 6.81 3.08 17.52
CA LYS A 292 7.17 1.80 18.15
C LYS A 292 6.46 0.64 17.44
N PHE A 293 5.15 0.78 17.26
CA PHE A 293 4.29 -0.14 16.53
C PHE A 293 2.95 0.54 16.16
N PHE A 294 2.19 -0.12 15.30
CA PHE A 294 0.83 0.24 14.92
C PHE A 294 -0.19 -0.58 15.72
N LEU A 295 -1.26 0.05 16.19
CA LEU A 295 -2.41 -0.61 16.79
C LEU A 295 -3.71 -0.05 16.18
N GLY A 296 -4.53 -0.87 15.54
CA GLY A 296 -5.78 -0.38 14.98
C GLY A 296 -6.51 -1.34 14.05
N ASP A 297 -7.53 -0.81 13.38
CA ASP A 297 -8.36 -1.58 12.46
C ASP A 297 -7.63 -2.00 11.18
N PRO A 298 -8.01 -3.13 10.54
CA PRO A 298 -7.46 -3.56 9.27
C PRO A 298 -7.96 -2.67 8.11
N SER A 299 -7.28 -1.55 7.89
CA SER A 299 -7.54 -0.61 6.79
C SER A 299 -6.26 -0.31 5.99
N GLY A 300 -6.39 0.22 4.77
CA GLY A 300 -5.26 0.47 3.87
C GLY A 300 -4.11 1.29 4.48
N ILE A 301 -4.35 2.04 5.56
CA ILE A 301 -3.33 2.79 6.30
C ILE A 301 -2.21 1.91 6.88
N PHE A 302 -2.45 0.60 7.09
CA PHE A 302 -1.42 -0.32 7.56
C PHE A 302 -0.21 -0.42 6.61
N VAL A 303 -0.35 0.02 5.36
CA VAL A 303 0.78 0.00 4.41
C VAL A 303 1.95 0.85 4.89
N PHE A 304 1.73 1.91 5.65
CA PHE A 304 2.83 2.74 6.15
C PHE A 304 3.71 2.00 7.17
N PRO A 305 3.18 1.44 8.27
CA PRO A 305 3.98 0.61 9.17
C PRO A 305 4.52 -0.64 8.47
N LEU A 306 3.81 -1.22 7.49
CA LEU A 306 4.30 -2.35 6.70
C LEU A 306 5.54 -2.00 5.87
N LEU A 307 5.49 -0.93 5.08
CA LEU A 307 6.61 -0.44 4.28
C LEU A 307 7.80 -0.03 5.16
N ALA A 308 7.50 0.51 6.34
CA ALA A 308 8.48 0.86 7.36
C ALA A 308 9.00 -0.34 8.19
N LYS A 309 8.48 -1.56 7.95
CA LYS A 309 8.77 -2.79 8.70
C LYS A 309 8.55 -2.68 10.22
N LYS A 310 7.55 -1.89 10.63
CA LYS A 310 7.14 -1.76 12.02
C LYS A 310 6.19 -2.88 12.45
N PRO A 311 6.24 -3.33 13.72
CA PRO A 311 5.26 -4.25 14.24
C PRO A 311 3.84 -3.67 14.14
N MET A 312 2.86 -4.54 13.89
CA MET A 312 1.45 -4.18 13.75
C MET A 312 0.59 -5.10 14.63
N ALA A 313 -0.33 -4.52 15.37
CA ALA A 313 -1.38 -5.20 16.11
C ALA A 313 -2.73 -4.78 15.54
N PHE A 314 -3.52 -5.74 15.07
CA PHE A 314 -4.83 -5.46 14.51
C PHE A 314 -5.95 -5.76 15.51
N THR A 315 -6.88 -4.82 15.62
CA THR A 315 -8.16 -4.98 16.34
C THR A 315 -9.30 -5.07 15.34
N ASN A 316 -10.50 -5.44 15.79
CA ASN A 316 -11.70 -5.48 14.95
C ASN A 316 -11.53 -6.30 13.65
N VAL A 317 -10.76 -7.40 13.72
CA VAL A 317 -10.51 -8.27 12.56
C VAL A 317 -11.72 -9.19 12.36
N SER A 318 -12.64 -8.78 11.47
CA SER A 318 -13.80 -9.61 11.13
C SER A 318 -13.41 -10.83 10.29
N SER A 319 -13.90 -12.01 10.72
CA SER A 319 -13.68 -13.30 10.05
C SER A 319 -14.36 -13.43 8.69
N PHE A 320 -15.33 -12.57 8.38
CA PHE A 320 -16.00 -12.55 7.08
C PHE A 320 -15.05 -12.17 5.94
N PHE A 321 -14.07 -11.31 6.20
CA PHE A 321 -13.02 -10.96 5.22
C PHE A 321 -11.86 -11.96 5.19
N LEU A 322 -11.82 -12.90 6.15
CA LEU A 322 -10.86 -14.00 6.18
C LEU A 322 -11.34 -15.23 5.36
N GLN A 323 -12.59 -15.31 4.92
CA GLN A 323 -13.00 -16.40 4.01
C GLN A 323 -12.80 -16.00 2.54
N GLY A 324 -11.53 -15.97 2.10
CA GLY A 324 -11.21 -16.26 0.72
C GLY A 324 -11.87 -17.60 0.36
N THR A 325 -12.77 -17.57 -0.61
CA THR A 325 -13.68 -18.66 -1.01
C THR A 325 -13.07 -20.07 -0.91
N HIS A 326 -13.21 -20.73 0.24
CA HIS A 326 -13.29 -22.19 0.26
C HIS A 326 -14.68 -22.55 -0.26
N ARG A 327 -14.87 -22.52 -1.59
CA ARG A 327 -15.84 -23.43 -2.19
C ARG A 327 -15.33 -24.83 -1.87
N ARG A 328 -15.76 -25.37 -0.73
CA ARG A 328 -15.89 -26.82 -0.56
C ARG A 328 -16.70 -27.25 -1.78
N LYS A 329 -16.06 -27.96 -2.71
CA LYS A 329 -16.80 -28.87 -3.58
C LYS A 329 -17.46 -29.83 -2.60
N ALA A 330 -18.75 -29.61 -2.33
CA ALA A 330 -19.59 -30.65 -1.79
C ALA A 330 -19.45 -31.85 -2.74
N ARG A 331 -19.14 -33.01 -2.17
CA ARG A 331 -19.22 -34.29 -2.87
C ARG A 331 -20.67 -34.63 -3.12
#